data_AF-A0AAJ4KWS8-F1
#
_entry.id   AF-A0AAJ4KWS8-F1
#
_cell.length_a   1.000
_cell.length_b   1.000
_cell.length_c   1.000
_cell.angle_alpha   90.00
_cell.angle_beta   90.00
_cell.angle_gamma   90.00
#
_symmetry.space_group_name_H-M   'P 1'
#
loop_
_entity.id
_entity.type
_entity.pdbx_description
1 polymer ?
#
loop_
_entity_poly.entity_id
_entity_poly.type
_entity_poly.pdbx_seq_one_letter_code
_entity_poly.pdbx_strand_id
1 'polypeptide(L)'
;MIFFDSRPSDSNDYVQVIGRLDNQRVTKWIRTDYLKVPDNFYKYKVFVPAANGSGELGETLSTPLIGRTELFISIGSFDTELEAQNLLKYVKTKFARGMLGVLKVTQHNPPAKWAKVPLEDFTEHSDVYWSVPIGKIDEQLYRKYGFNQKQIDFFEEKVQEMK
;
A
#
# COMPACT_ATOMS: atom_id res chain seq x y z
N MET A 1 -16.08 -27.67 -17.34
CA MET A 1 -14.72 -27.36 -16.84
C MET A 1 -14.77 -25.97 -16.22
N ILE A 2 -14.38 -25.80 -14.95
CA ILE A 2 -14.56 -24.54 -14.20
C ILE A 2 -13.31 -23.63 -14.30
N PHE A 3 -12.14 -24.24 -14.49
CA PHE A 3 -10.85 -23.55 -14.60
C PHE A 3 -10.28 -23.66 -16.02
N PHE A 4 -9.72 -22.58 -16.55
CA PHE A 4 -9.20 -22.49 -17.92
C PHE A 4 -7.73 -22.03 -17.93
N ASP A 5 -6.93 -22.52 -18.88
CA ASP A 5 -5.52 -22.10 -19.04
C ASP A 5 -5.37 -20.72 -19.68
N SER A 6 -6.32 -20.32 -20.52
CA SER A 6 -6.40 -18.99 -21.15
C SER A 6 -7.73 -18.33 -20.80
N ARG A 7 -7.79 -16.99 -20.86
CA ARG A 7 -9.03 -16.25 -20.64
C ARG A 7 -10.00 -16.57 -21.78
N PRO A 8 -11.19 -17.14 -21.51
CA PRO A 8 -12.20 -17.34 -22.53
C PRO A 8 -12.63 -15.99 -23.14
N SER A 9 -12.94 -15.98 -24.44
CA SER A 9 -13.33 -14.78 -25.19
C SER A 9 -14.85 -14.57 -25.26
N ASP A 10 -15.58 -15.04 -24.26
CA ASP A 10 -17.03 -14.89 -24.16
C ASP A 10 -17.43 -13.62 -23.38
N SER A 11 -18.74 -13.42 -23.17
CA SER A 11 -19.28 -12.22 -22.50
C SER A 11 -19.21 -12.25 -20.97
N ASN A 12 -18.66 -13.31 -20.36
CA ASN A 12 -18.55 -13.41 -18.91
C ASN A 12 -17.27 -12.75 -18.39
N ASP A 13 -17.31 -12.36 -17.12
CA ASP A 13 -16.14 -11.88 -16.41
C ASP A 13 -15.32 -13.03 -15.82
N TYR A 14 -14.00 -12.92 -15.95
CA TYR A 14 -13.05 -13.91 -15.47
C TYR A 14 -11.96 -13.24 -14.65
N VAL A 15 -11.46 -13.97 -13.66
CA VAL A 15 -10.29 -13.59 -12.87
C VAL A 15 -9.27 -14.70 -12.90
N GLN A 16 -7.99 -14.32 -12.77
CA GLN A 16 -6.91 -15.27 -12.58
C GLN A 16 -6.80 -15.66 -11.12
N VAL A 17 -6.71 -16.97 -10.89
CA VAL A 17 -6.39 -17.56 -9.59
C VAL A 17 -5.05 -18.28 -9.69
N ILE A 18 -4.22 -18.09 -8.67
CA ILE A 18 -2.94 -18.79 -8.53
C ILE A 18 -3.16 -19.92 -7.54
N GLY A 19 -2.91 -21.16 -7.98
CA GLY A 19 -3.11 -22.35 -7.17
C GLY A 19 -1.93 -23.33 -7.27
N ARG A 20 -2.13 -24.53 -6.73
CA ARG A 20 -1.22 -25.66 -6.94
C ARG A 20 -1.97 -26.78 -7.65
N LEU A 21 -1.37 -27.33 -8.70
CA LEU A 21 -1.80 -28.52 -9.40
C LEU A 21 -0.57 -29.38 -9.61
N ASP A 22 -0.63 -30.66 -9.22
CA ASP A 22 0.49 -31.60 -9.33
C ASP A 22 1.81 -31.07 -8.71
N ASN A 23 1.71 -30.49 -7.51
CA ASN A 23 2.79 -29.82 -6.79
C ASN A 23 3.43 -28.59 -7.47
N GLN A 24 2.99 -28.22 -8.67
CA GLN A 24 3.45 -27.04 -9.39
C GLN A 24 2.51 -25.86 -9.15
N ARG A 25 3.08 -24.65 -9.12
CA ARG A 25 2.29 -23.42 -9.06
C ARG A 25 1.72 -23.16 -10.46
N VAL A 26 0.41 -23.07 -10.55
CA VAL A 26 -0.31 -22.84 -11.81
C VAL A 26 -1.19 -21.63 -11.69
N THR A 27 -1.40 -20.94 -12.81
CA THR A 27 -2.37 -19.85 -12.94
C THR A 27 -3.51 -20.35 -13.82
N LYS A 28 -4.75 -20.17 -13.37
CA LYS A 28 -5.95 -20.54 -14.13
C LYS A 28 -6.94 -19.37 -14.13
N TRP A 29 -7.78 -19.31 -15.14
CA TRP A 29 -8.92 -18.40 -15.22
C TRP A 29 -10.18 -19.10 -14.71
N ILE A 30 -10.97 -18.42 -13.91
CA ILE A 30 -12.29 -18.86 -13.43
C ILE A 30 -13.29 -17.72 -13.60
N ARG A 31 -14.55 -18.06 -13.90
CA ARG A 31 -15.61 -17.05 -13.95
C ARG A 31 -15.86 -16.47 -12.56
N THR A 32 -16.09 -15.17 -12.51
CA THR A 32 -16.30 -14.44 -11.25
C THR A 32 -17.57 -14.86 -10.51
N ASP A 33 -18.61 -15.28 -11.22
CA ASP A 33 -19.89 -15.73 -10.67
C ASP A 33 -19.80 -17.06 -9.90
N TYR A 34 -18.72 -17.83 -10.08
CA TYR A 34 -18.44 -19.02 -9.28
C TYR A 34 -17.65 -18.72 -8.00
N LEU A 35 -17.24 -17.47 -7.78
CA LEU A 35 -16.46 -17.08 -6.63
C LEU A 35 -17.32 -16.32 -5.61
N LYS A 36 -17.27 -16.77 -4.36
CA LYS A 36 -17.68 -15.95 -3.23
C LYS A 36 -16.48 -15.08 -2.83
N VAL A 37 -16.47 -13.84 -3.32
CA VAL A 37 -15.38 -12.89 -3.07
C VAL A 37 -15.76 -11.89 -1.97
N PRO A 38 -14.80 -11.38 -1.19
CA PRO A 38 -15.05 -10.29 -0.25
C PRO A 38 -15.35 -8.97 -0.99
N ASP A 39 -16.01 -8.03 -0.31
CA ASP A 39 -16.44 -6.75 -0.91
C ASP A 39 -15.29 -5.91 -1.49
N ASN A 40 -14.06 -6.10 -0.99
CA ASN A 40 -12.88 -5.38 -1.44
C ASN A 40 -12.08 -6.11 -2.55
N PHE A 41 -12.64 -7.16 -3.16
CA PHE A 41 -11.95 -7.99 -4.14
C PHE A 41 -11.60 -7.24 -5.43
N TYR A 42 -12.48 -6.35 -5.89
CA TYR A 42 -12.24 -5.53 -7.09
C TYR A 42 -11.54 -4.20 -6.80
N LYS A 43 -11.33 -3.88 -5.53
CA LYS A 43 -10.73 -2.61 -5.09
C LYS A 43 -9.21 -2.64 -5.19
N TYR A 44 -8.61 -1.49 -5.45
CA TYR A 44 -7.17 -1.30 -5.42
C TYR A 44 -6.67 -1.24 -3.98
N LYS A 45 -5.57 -1.95 -3.72
CA LYS A 45 -4.91 -2.01 -2.41
C LYS A 45 -3.43 -1.70 -2.56
N VAL A 46 -2.84 -1.07 -1.55
CA VAL A 46 -1.38 -0.90 -1.46
C VAL A 46 -0.84 -1.98 -0.55
N PHE A 47 0.08 -2.81 -1.04
CA PHE A 47 0.70 -3.87 -0.27
C PHE A 47 2.01 -3.41 0.33
N VAL A 48 2.18 -3.72 1.62
CA VAL A 48 3.45 -3.63 2.32
C VAL A 48 3.88 -5.01 2.81
N PRO A 49 5.17 -5.33 2.84
CA PRO A 49 5.64 -6.58 3.44
C PRO A 49 5.28 -6.67 4.92
N ALA A 50 5.01 -7.88 5.41
CA ALA A 50 4.65 -8.13 6.81
C ALA A 50 5.83 -7.95 7.78
N ALA A 51 7.05 -8.21 7.30
CA ALA A 51 8.31 -7.94 7.97
C ALA A 51 9.11 -6.92 7.14
N ASN A 52 9.55 -5.83 7.77
CA ASN A 52 10.28 -4.76 7.09
C ASN A 52 11.50 -4.33 7.92
N GLY A 53 12.70 -4.46 7.34
CA GLY A 53 13.94 -3.97 7.92
C GLY A 53 14.29 -4.60 9.28
N SER A 54 15.16 -3.94 10.04
CA SER A 54 15.56 -4.34 11.39
C SER A 54 14.66 -3.76 12.49
N GLY A 55 13.86 -2.74 12.17
CA GLY A 55 13.03 -2.01 13.14
C GLY A 55 13.65 -0.69 13.59
N GLU A 56 14.77 -0.28 12.99
CA GLU A 56 15.36 1.03 13.22
C GLU A 56 14.49 2.16 12.62
N LEU A 57 14.47 3.30 13.33
CA LEU A 57 13.74 4.48 12.88
C LEU A 57 14.35 4.99 11.58
N GLY A 58 13.55 5.00 10.52
CA GLY A 58 13.90 5.65 9.26
C GLY A 58 14.45 4.76 8.15
N GLU A 59 14.42 3.45 8.35
CA GLU A 59 14.65 2.49 7.27
C GLU A 59 13.67 2.67 6.10
N THR A 60 14.10 2.25 4.91
CA THR A 60 13.22 2.16 3.76
C THR A 60 12.30 0.94 3.91
N LEU A 61 11.02 1.10 3.56
CA LEU A 61 10.13 -0.05 3.41
C LEU A 61 10.58 -0.87 2.19
N SER A 62 10.49 -2.20 2.22
CA SER A 62 10.64 -2.93 0.97
C SER A 62 9.49 -2.52 0.04
N THR A 63 9.78 -2.44 -1.26
CA THR A 63 8.99 -1.71 -2.26
C THR A 63 7.49 -1.97 -2.11
N PRO A 64 6.69 -0.98 -1.67
CA PRO A 64 5.25 -1.11 -1.64
C PRO A 64 4.71 -1.19 -3.08
N LEU A 65 3.70 -2.04 -3.30
CA LEU A 65 3.15 -2.34 -4.62
C LEU A 65 1.63 -2.14 -4.63
N ILE A 66 1.09 -1.69 -5.76
CA ILE A 66 -0.36 -1.64 -5.96
C ILE A 66 -0.81 -2.97 -6.55
N GLY A 67 -1.92 -3.51 -6.05
CA GLY A 67 -2.58 -4.64 -6.70
C GLY A 67 -3.88 -5.03 -6.01
N ARG A 68 -4.35 -6.26 -6.29
CA ARG A 68 -5.65 -6.78 -5.82
C ARG A 68 -5.56 -8.13 -5.11
N THR A 69 -4.36 -8.65 -4.83
CA THR A 69 -4.15 -10.00 -4.29
C THR A 69 -4.16 -10.04 -2.75
N GLU A 70 -4.35 -11.21 -2.14
CA GLU A 70 -4.45 -11.35 -0.66
C GLU A 70 -3.14 -11.80 0.02
N LEU A 71 -2.02 -11.83 -0.70
CA LEU A 71 -0.77 -12.47 -0.23
C LEU A 71 0.12 -11.58 0.65
N PHE A 72 -0.25 -10.31 0.87
CA PHE A 72 0.52 -9.33 1.62
C PHE A 72 -0.37 -8.52 2.57
N ILE A 73 0.22 -7.83 3.55
CA ILE A 73 -0.53 -6.86 4.35
C ILE A 73 -1.00 -5.75 3.41
N SER A 74 -2.31 -5.66 3.18
CA SER A 74 -2.93 -4.61 2.40
C SER A 74 -3.23 -3.40 3.28
N ILE A 75 -2.88 -2.22 2.81
CA ILE A 75 -3.24 -0.91 3.35
C ILE A 75 -4.20 -0.25 2.36
N GLY A 76 -5.33 0.24 2.88
CA GLY A 76 -6.37 0.90 2.09
C GLY A 76 -7.19 -0.06 1.22
N SER A 77 -8.27 0.47 0.65
CA SER A 77 -9.21 -0.26 -0.18
C SER A 77 -9.99 0.74 -1.03
N PHE A 78 -9.50 0.98 -2.25
CA PHE A 78 -9.92 2.12 -3.08
C PHE A 78 -10.64 1.68 -4.34
N ASP A 79 -11.54 2.53 -4.82
CA ASP A 79 -12.28 2.29 -6.06
C ASP A 79 -11.49 2.74 -7.29
N THR A 80 -10.57 3.70 -7.11
CA THR A 80 -9.74 4.22 -8.20
C THR A 80 -8.27 3.85 -8.04
N GLU A 81 -7.58 3.73 -9.18
CA GLU A 81 -6.12 3.56 -9.18
C GLU A 81 -5.42 4.81 -8.63
N LEU A 82 -5.98 6.00 -8.88
CA LEU A 82 -5.44 7.28 -8.41
C LEU A 82 -5.34 7.32 -6.89
N GLU A 83 -6.40 6.96 -6.17
CA GLU A 83 -6.39 6.91 -4.70
C GLU A 83 -5.31 5.93 -4.18
N ALA A 84 -5.16 4.78 -4.84
CA ALA A 84 -4.13 3.80 -4.48
C ALA A 84 -2.71 4.33 -4.77
N GLN A 85 -2.52 5.06 -5.86
CA GLN A 85 -1.25 5.74 -6.18
C GLN A 85 -0.94 6.87 -5.17
N ASN A 86 -1.95 7.61 -4.74
CA ASN A 86 -1.82 8.66 -3.72
C ASN A 86 -1.44 8.05 -2.36
N LEU A 87 -2.11 6.97 -1.94
CA LEU A 87 -1.71 6.22 -0.74
C LEU A 87 -0.28 5.67 -0.87
N LEU A 88 0.09 5.14 -2.04
CA LEU A 88 1.44 4.63 -2.28
C LEU A 88 2.49 5.73 -2.09
N LYS A 89 2.25 6.93 -2.64
CA LYS A 89 3.13 8.09 -2.42
C LYS A 89 3.18 8.47 -0.95
N TYR A 90 2.03 8.53 -0.28
CA TYR A 90 1.94 8.83 1.15
C TYR A 90 2.79 7.88 1.99
N VAL A 91 2.66 6.57 1.78
CA VAL A 91 3.43 5.56 2.53
C VAL A 91 4.94 5.68 2.28
N LYS A 92 5.37 6.20 1.13
CA LYS A 92 6.80 6.46 0.83
C LYS A 92 7.35 7.73 1.48
N THR A 93 6.50 8.68 1.86
CA THR A 93 6.93 9.94 2.51
C THR A 93 7.77 9.66 3.76
N LYS A 94 8.71 10.57 4.05
CA LYS A 94 9.47 10.51 5.30
C LYS A 94 8.55 10.77 6.49
N PHE A 95 7.55 11.63 6.33
CA PHE A 95 6.51 11.90 7.31
C PHE A 95 5.81 10.61 7.77
N ALA A 96 5.16 9.88 6.86
CA ALA A 96 4.39 8.69 7.23
C ALA A 96 5.28 7.60 7.86
N ARG A 97 6.49 7.40 7.31
CA ARG A 97 7.43 6.42 7.85
C ARG A 97 8.04 6.82 9.20
N GLY A 98 8.30 8.10 9.41
CA GLY A 98 8.73 8.60 10.71
C GLY A 98 7.62 8.46 11.76
N MET A 99 6.36 8.76 11.39
CA MET A 99 5.20 8.54 12.27
C MET A 99 4.99 7.06 12.59
N LEU A 100 5.18 6.16 11.62
CA LEU A 100 5.15 4.71 11.85
C LEU A 100 6.27 4.28 12.81
N GLY A 101 7.47 4.85 12.65
CA GLY A 101 8.63 4.61 13.48
C GLY A 101 8.46 4.98 14.95
N VAL A 102 7.53 5.89 15.29
CA VAL A 102 7.21 6.23 16.69
C VAL A 102 6.75 5.01 17.49
N LEU A 103 5.99 4.10 16.86
CA LEU A 103 5.49 2.87 17.51
C LEU A 103 6.25 1.61 17.10
N LYS A 104 6.97 1.64 15.97
CA LYS A 104 7.65 0.48 15.42
C LYS A 104 9.02 0.30 16.10
N VAL A 105 9.04 -0.56 17.13
CA VAL A 105 10.24 -0.92 17.91
C VAL A 105 10.85 -2.26 17.44
N THR A 106 10.15 -3.02 16.60
CA THR A 106 10.57 -4.34 16.11
C THR A 106 10.25 -4.50 14.61
N GLN A 107 10.80 -5.54 13.97
CA GLN A 107 10.59 -5.83 12.54
C GLN A 107 9.11 -6.12 12.18
N HIS A 108 8.31 -6.54 13.17
CA HIS A 108 6.92 -6.89 12.96
C HIS A 108 6.07 -5.62 12.78
N ASN A 109 5.35 -5.53 11.66
CA ASN A 109 4.51 -4.38 11.30
C ASN A 109 3.00 -4.69 11.27
N PRO A 110 2.36 -5.02 12.42
CA PRO A 110 0.93 -5.25 12.46
C PRO A 110 0.14 -3.93 12.29
N PRO A 111 -1.15 -3.98 11.91
CA PRO A 111 -1.99 -2.78 11.77
C PRO A 111 -1.96 -1.84 12.97
N ALA A 112 -1.86 -2.37 14.19
CA ALA A 112 -1.76 -1.57 15.42
C ALA A 112 -0.57 -0.60 15.46
N LYS A 113 0.52 -0.86 14.72
CA LYS A 113 1.68 0.05 14.65
C LYS A 113 1.40 1.28 13.79
N TRP A 114 0.41 1.24 12.90
CA TRP A 114 -0.01 2.37 12.09
C TRP A 114 -0.94 3.34 12.84
N ALA A 115 -1.30 3.06 14.09
CA ALA A 115 -2.27 3.84 14.85
C ALA A 115 -1.88 5.32 15.09
N LYS A 116 -0.61 5.68 14.87
CA LYS A 116 -0.12 7.07 14.96
C LYS A 116 0.13 7.72 13.60
N VAL A 117 -0.01 6.97 12.51
CA VAL A 117 0.10 7.51 11.15
C VAL A 117 -1.25 8.15 10.82
N PRO A 118 -1.31 9.46 10.56
CA PRO A 118 -2.58 10.12 10.23
C PRO A 118 -3.22 9.54 8.96
N LEU A 119 -4.55 9.47 8.93
CA LEU A 119 -5.28 9.10 7.72
C LEU A 119 -5.50 10.36 6.88
N GLU A 120 -5.03 10.34 5.64
CA GLU A 120 -5.25 11.41 4.68
C GLU A 120 -6.43 11.14 3.76
N ASP A 121 -6.93 12.18 3.11
CA ASP A 121 -7.80 12.07 1.96
C ASP A 121 -6.94 11.76 0.71
N PHE A 122 -7.25 10.66 0.02
CA PHE A 122 -6.54 10.24 -1.19
C PHE A 122 -7.32 10.52 -2.47
N THR A 123 -8.50 11.13 -2.36
CA THR A 123 -9.34 11.51 -3.49
C THR A 123 -8.81 12.76 -4.20
N GLU A 124 -9.45 13.12 -5.32
CA GLU A 124 -9.19 14.37 -6.04
C GLU A 124 -9.54 15.64 -5.24
N HIS A 125 -10.30 15.49 -4.14
CA HIS A 125 -10.73 16.60 -3.28
C HIS A 125 -9.81 16.83 -2.08
N SER A 126 -8.72 16.07 -1.98
CA SER A 126 -7.71 16.18 -0.94
C SER A 126 -7.13 17.60 -0.82
N ASP A 127 -6.88 18.03 0.42
CA ASP A 127 -6.14 19.25 0.73
C ASP A 127 -4.62 19.11 0.50
N VAL A 128 -4.11 17.87 0.44
CA VAL A 128 -2.75 17.54 0.02
C VAL A 128 -2.71 17.37 -1.50
N TYR A 129 -1.80 18.09 -2.15
CA TYR A 129 -1.63 18.01 -3.60
C TYR A 129 -0.71 16.83 -3.95
N TRP A 130 -1.31 15.68 -4.29
CA TRP A 130 -0.61 14.39 -4.48
C TRP A 130 0.16 14.26 -5.80
N SER A 131 -0.05 15.15 -6.77
CA SER A 131 0.58 15.05 -8.10
C SER A 131 2.04 15.50 -8.13
N VAL A 132 2.57 16.05 -7.03
CA VAL A 132 3.97 16.51 -6.91
C VAL A 132 4.92 15.38 -6.48
N PRO A 133 6.26 15.59 -6.55
CA PRO A 133 7.24 14.66 -6.01
C PRO A 133 7.11 14.44 -4.50
N ILE A 134 7.55 13.27 -4.01
CA ILE A 134 7.40 12.84 -2.60
C ILE A 134 7.95 13.88 -1.62
N GLY A 135 9.14 14.45 -1.86
CA GLY A 135 9.69 15.49 -0.97
C GLY A 135 8.82 16.75 -0.85
N LYS A 136 8.06 17.09 -1.91
CA LYS A 136 7.08 18.20 -1.86
C LYS A 136 5.78 17.79 -1.17
N ILE A 137 5.47 16.51 -1.10
CA ILE A 137 4.38 15.98 -0.27
C ILE A 137 4.80 16.02 1.20
N ASP A 138 6.04 15.63 1.52
CA ASP A 138 6.61 15.75 2.88
C ASP A 138 6.51 17.21 3.40
N GLU A 139 6.93 18.19 2.60
CA GLU A 139 6.80 19.62 2.95
C GLU A 139 5.35 20.04 3.25
N GLN A 140 4.38 19.53 2.49
CA GLN A 140 2.95 19.81 2.71
C GLN A 140 2.46 19.19 4.02
N LEU A 141 2.83 17.93 4.28
CA LEU A 141 2.42 17.20 5.49
C LEU A 141 3.02 17.82 6.76
N TYR A 142 4.32 18.19 6.74
CA TYR A 142 4.93 18.87 7.88
C TYR A 142 4.21 20.18 8.22
N ARG A 143 3.84 20.98 7.22
CA ARG A 143 3.07 22.22 7.43
C ARG A 143 1.67 21.93 7.95
N LYS A 144 0.95 20.97 7.34
CA LYS A 144 -0.41 20.57 7.73
C LYS A 144 -0.48 20.16 9.20
N TYR A 145 0.53 19.41 9.68
CA TYR A 145 0.59 18.94 11.06
C TYR A 145 1.39 19.84 12.02
N GLY A 146 1.77 21.04 11.59
CA GLY A 146 2.39 22.05 12.46
C GLY A 146 3.79 21.69 12.96
N PHE A 147 4.56 20.91 12.18
CA PHE A 147 5.94 20.58 12.53
C PHE A 147 6.83 21.83 12.46
N ASN A 148 7.66 22.02 13.48
CA ASN A 148 8.69 23.06 13.47
C ASN A 148 9.99 22.55 12.82
N GLN A 149 10.91 23.46 12.50
CA GLN A 149 12.15 23.12 11.79
C GLN A 149 12.96 22.02 12.48
N LYS A 150 13.06 22.02 13.82
CA LYS A 150 13.81 20.99 14.56
C LYS A 150 13.20 19.59 14.38
N GLN A 151 11.87 19.51 14.34
CA GLN A 151 11.17 18.25 14.10
C GLN A 151 11.33 17.78 12.65
N ILE A 152 11.27 18.71 11.70
CA ILE A 152 11.51 18.43 10.29
C ILE A 152 12.94 17.90 10.11
N ASP A 153 13.94 18.62 10.61
CA ASP A 153 15.35 18.23 10.51
C ASP A 153 15.59 16.83 11.10
N PHE A 154 14.97 16.53 12.24
CA PHE A 154 15.05 15.20 12.85
C PHE A 154 14.49 14.10 11.92
N PHE A 155 13.32 14.32 11.31
CA PHE A 155 12.74 13.36 10.36
C PHE A 155 13.59 13.23 9.10
N GLU A 156 14.08 14.35 8.56
CA GLU A 156 14.90 14.37 7.34
C GLU A 156 16.25 13.66 7.53
N GLU A 157 16.86 13.81 8.72
CA GLU A 157 18.12 13.16 9.09
C GLU A 157 17.93 11.66 9.38
N LYS A 158 16.88 11.30 10.13
CA LYS A 158 16.70 9.91 10.57
C LYS A 158 16.05 9.04 9.51
N VAL A 159 15.17 9.60 8.68
CA VAL A 159 14.39 8.83 7.70
C VAL A 159 15.02 8.93 6.32
N GLN A 160 15.53 7.81 5.81
CA GLN A 160 16.14 7.75 4.48
C GLN A 160 15.10 8.00 3.40
N GLU A 161 15.48 8.72 2.34
CA GLU A 161 14.60 9.00 1.21
C GLU A 161 14.29 7.72 0.43
N MET A 162 13.01 7.52 0.07
CA MET A 162 12.59 6.41 -0.79
C MET A 162 12.46 6.90 -2.23
N LYS A 163 13.02 6.12 -3.17
CA LYS A 163 12.86 6.35 -4.61
C LYS A 163 11.55 5.74 -5.14
#